data_AF-A0A9X3L8K2-F1
#
_entry.id   AF-A0A9X3L8K2-F1
#
_cell.length_a   1.000
_cell.length_b   1.000
_cell.length_c   1.000
_cell.angle_alpha   90.00
_cell.angle_beta   90.00
_cell.angle_gamma   90.00
#
_symmetry.space_group_name_H-M   'P 1'
#
loop_
_entity.id
_entity.type
_entity.pdbx_description
1 polymer ?
#
loop_
_entity_poly.entity_id
_entity_poly.type
_entity_poly.pdbx_seq_one_letter_code
_entity_poly.pdbx_strand_id
1 'polypeptide(L)'
;MKDDRGLTPSTMDDNLVTDAGRRDLLKVGATMAMGAGIPALMLSTRAQAQTPPSGGAKTLILASHPYPDRSVVNKALWEVAQKAEGAYFRNLETVYGDNLRGFDRAAERRLYQQMERLVLIFPIHWFNLTPMLKAYMNEVWGSGAPPELRGKELFVVTTTAGGEDAYSPKGRLSFTIEEVLTPLRASANYTGMKFAKPLCFFAASGDANALRGYQQALAARLREPPR
;
A
#
# COMPACT_ATOMS: atom_id res chain seq x y z
N MET A 1 39.57 45.45 -40.83
CA MET A 1 39.04 44.32 -41.63
C MET A 1 37.59 44.13 -41.19
N LYS A 2 36.60 44.72 -41.88
CA LYS A 2 35.81 44.14 -43.01
C LYS A 2 35.25 42.75 -42.66
N ASP A 3 33.94 42.65 -42.37
CA ASP A 3 32.83 42.28 -43.29
C ASP A 3 32.93 40.80 -43.72
N ASP A 4 31.88 39.98 -43.83
CA ASP A 4 30.48 40.22 -44.12
C ASP A 4 29.64 38.96 -43.75
N ARG A 5 28.32 39.13 -43.84
CA ARG A 5 27.25 38.17 -43.57
C ARG A 5 27.13 37.05 -44.62
N GLY A 6 26.53 35.93 -44.21
CA GLY A 6 25.39 35.37 -44.96
C GLY A 6 25.47 33.93 -45.49
N LEU A 7 24.28 33.31 -45.47
CA LEU A 7 23.79 32.16 -46.25
C LEU A 7 24.33 30.76 -45.90
N THR A 8 23.59 29.65 -45.85
CA THR A 8 22.18 29.22 -45.79
C THR A 8 22.27 27.68 -45.63
N PRO A 9 21.24 26.97 -45.14
CA PRO A 9 21.28 25.52 -44.97
C PRO A 9 21.14 24.80 -46.32
N SER A 10 22.02 23.83 -46.60
CA SER A 10 21.86 22.93 -47.73
C SER A 10 20.91 21.80 -47.37
N THR A 11 19.77 21.81 -48.05
CA THR A 11 18.79 20.75 -48.20
C THR A 11 19.38 19.52 -48.89
N MET A 12 18.93 18.33 -48.47
CA MET A 12 18.32 17.37 -49.39
C MET A 12 17.30 16.56 -48.60
N ASP A 13 16.06 16.72 -49.05
CA ASP A 13 14.84 16.07 -48.62
C ASP A 13 14.64 14.77 -49.42
N ASP A 14 13.56 14.06 -49.10
CA ASP A 14 12.93 12.94 -49.83
C ASP A 14 13.10 11.55 -49.19
N ASN A 15 12.25 11.24 -48.21
CA ASN A 15 10.97 10.63 -48.56
C ASN A 15 10.04 10.42 -47.36
N LEU A 16 8.90 11.08 -47.47
CA LEU A 16 7.65 10.87 -46.76
C LEU A 16 7.07 9.48 -47.05
N VAL A 17 6.81 8.68 -46.02
CA VAL A 17 5.67 7.74 -46.00
C VAL A 17 5.02 7.74 -44.61
N THR A 18 4.09 8.68 -44.48
CA THR A 18 2.75 8.59 -43.88
C THR A 18 2.51 7.82 -42.57
N ASP A 19 2.09 8.61 -41.58
CA ASP A 19 1.19 8.30 -40.47
C ASP A 19 -0.08 7.54 -40.93
N ALA A 20 -0.05 6.21 -40.89
CA ALA A 20 -1.24 5.35 -40.94
C ALA A 20 -0.86 3.92 -40.49
N GLY A 21 -0.67 3.72 -39.18
CA GLY A 21 -0.22 2.43 -38.64
C GLY A 21 -0.98 1.89 -37.41
N ARG A 22 -2.11 2.49 -37.01
CA ARG A 22 -2.82 2.06 -35.78
C ARG A 22 -4.32 1.79 -35.91
N ARG A 23 -4.89 1.81 -37.11
CA ARG A 23 -6.29 1.46 -37.34
C ARG A 23 -6.44 0.78 -38.70
N ASP A 24 -6.27 -0.53 -38.75
CA ASP A 24 -7.00 -1.45 -39.62
C ASP A 24 -6.40 -2.86 -39.54
N LEU A 25 -6.89 -3.64 -38.57
CA LEU A 25 -6.77 -5.10 -38.58
C LEU A 25 -8.07 -5.68 -37.99
N LEU A 26 -9.15 -5.45 -38.72
CA LEU A 26 -10.39 -6.24 -38.62
C LEU A 26 -10.69 -6.76 -40.03
N LYS A 27 -10.64 -8.09 -40.19
CA LYS A 27 -11.34 -8.96 -41.18
C LYS A 27 -10.42 -9.98 -41.85
N VAL A 28 -10.30 -11.18 -41.25
CA VAL A 28 -10.29 -12.53 -41.86
C VAL A 28 -10.39 -13.48 -40.65
N GLY A 29 -11.25 -14.48 -40.50
CA GLY A 29 -12.33 -15.08 -41.27
C GLY A 29 -12.96 -16.13 -40.33
N ALA A 30 -14.28 -16.21 -40.31
CA ALA A 30 -15.02 -17.18 -39.51
C ALA A 30 -14.88 -18.59 -40.10
N THR A 31 -14.49 -19.58 -39.30
CA THR A 31 -14.89 -20.97 -39.54
C THR A 31 -15.15 -21.66 -38.20
N MET A 32 -16.34 -22.28 -38.09
CA MET A 32 -16.84 -22.95 -36.91
C MET A 32 -15.99 -24.15 -36.49
N ALA A 33 -15.75 -24.30 -35.19
CA ALA A 33 -15.60 -25.61 -34.56
C ALA A 33 -16.49 -25.64 -33.31
N MET A 34 -17.50 -26.50 -33.36
CA MET A 34 -18.44 -26.80 -32.30
C MET A 34 -17.78 -27.64 -31.20
N GLY A 35 -18.12 -27.35 -29.94
CA GLY A 35 -18.20 -28.37 -28.88
C GLY A 35 -16.96 -28.54 -28.00
N ALA A 36 -16.96 -27.87 -26.85
CA ALA A 36 -16.87 -28.46 -25.51
C ALA A 36 -16.73 -27.31 -24.51
N GLY A 37 -17.73 -27.16 -23.64
CA GLY A 37 -17.83 -26.04 -22.72
C GLY A 37 -16.62 -25.97 -21.78
N ILE A 38 -15.87 -24.87 -21.87
CA ILE A 38 -15.04 -24.43 -20.77
C ILE A 38 -15.98 -23.65 -19.86
N PRO A 39 -16.25 -24.12 -18.62
CA PRO A 39 -17.05 -23.32 -17.71
C PRO A 39 -16.25 -22.03 -17.47
N ALA A 40 -16.86 -20.90 -17.84
CA ALA A 40 -16.45 -19.60 -17.38
C ALA A 40 -16.56 -19.62 -15.85
N LEU A 41 -15.47 -20.00 -15.19
CA LEU A 41 -15.37 -19.98 -13.75
C LEU A 41 -15.32 -18.50 -13.37
N MET A 42 -16.50 -17.99 -13.04
CA MET A 42 -16.76 -16.72 -12.39
C MET A 42 -15.80 -16.57 -11.19
N LEU A 43 -14.67 -15.89 -11.36
CA LEU A 43 -14.00 -15.23 -10.23
C LEU A 43 -14.63 -13.86 -10.04
N SER A 44 -15.92 -13.86 -9.70
CA SER A 44 -16.48 -12.80 -8.88
C SER A 44 -16.05 -13.09 -7.44
N THR A 45 -14.80 -12.79 -7.10
CA THR A 45 -14.41 -12.63 -5.71
C THR A 45 -15.14 -11.36 -5.25
N ARG A 46 -16.34 -11.53 -4.70
CA ARG A 46 -16.95 -10.49 -3.86
C ARG A 46 -15.86 -10.04 -2.91
N ALA A 47 -15.47 -8.77 -2.96
CA ALA A 47 -14.73 -8.14 -1.90
C ALA A 47 -15.43 -8.54 -0.61
N GLN A 48 -14.81 -9.44 0.16
CA GLN A 48 -15.45 -9.97 1.35
C GLN A 48 -15.37 -8.83 2.36
N ALA A 49 -16.44 -8.04 2.39
CA ALA A 49 -16.70 -7.08 3.44
C ALA A 49 -16.86 -7.90 4.72
N GLN A 50 -15.73 -8.29 5.31
CA GLN A 50 -15.69 -8.83 6.66
C GLN A 50 -16.42 -7.79 7.54
N THR A 51 -17.53 -8.19 8.13
CA THR A 51 -18.33 -7.26 8.93
C THR A 51 -17.53 -6.87 10.18
N PRO A 52 -17.50 -5.58 10.59
CA PRO A 52 -16.86 -5.19 11.83
C PRO A 52 -17.40 -6.00 13.01
N PRO A 53 -16.56 -6.35 14.02
CA PRO A 53 -17.02 -7.05 15.21
C PRO A 53 -18.16 -6.31 15.91
N SER A 54 -19.19 -7.06 16.34
CA SER A 54 -20.40 -6.56 17.01
C SER A 54 -20.16 -5.88 18.37
N GLY A 55 -18.96 -5.99 18.93
CA GLY A 55 -18.51 -5.33 20.17
C GLY A 55 -17.84 -3.96 19.97
N GLY A 56 -17.83 -3.41 18.75
CA GLY A 56 -17.24 -2.10 18.44
C GLY A 56 -15.72 -2.13 18.43
N ALA A 57 -15.12 -2.62 17.33
CA ALA A 57 -13.66 -2.58 17.17
C ALA A 57 -13.17 -1.12 17.08
N LYS A 58 -12.46 -0.67 18.12
CA LYS A 58 -11.87 0.67 18.20
C LYS A 58 -10.60 0.81 17.36
N THR A 59 -9.99 -0.30 16.95
CA THR A 59 -8.77 -0.30 16.14
C THR A 59 -9.02 -0.97 14.80
N LEU A 60 -8.86 -0.25 13.68
CA LEU A 60 -8.78 -0.85 12.35
C LEU A 60 -7.31 -1.12 12.04
N ILE A 61 -6.98 -2.34 11.66
CA ILE A 61 -5.64 -2.74 11.25
C ILE A 61 -5.66 -3.08 9.76
N LEU A 62 -4.97 -2.28 8.95
CA LEU A 62 -4.74 -2.54 7.55
C LEU A 62 -3.33 -3.11 7.35
N ALA A 63 -3.27 -4.35 6.92
CA ALA A 63 -2.04 -5.01 6.53
C ALA A 63 -1.85 -4.94 5.02
N SER A 64 -0.61 -4.76 4.58
CA SER A 64 -0.25 -4.86 3.18
C SER A 64 1.17 -5.39 3.01
N HIS A 65 1.37 -6.28 2.03
CA HIS A 65 2.67 -6.83 1.69
C HIS A 65 2.72 -7.19 0.20
N PRO A 66 3.74 -6.77 -0.59
CA PRO A 66 3.75 -6.99 -2.04
C PRO A 66 3.88 -8.48 -2.43
N TYR A 67 4.41 -9.29 -1.52
CA TYR A 67 4.61 -10.73 -1.69
C TYR A 67 4.09 -11.50 -0.46
N PRO A 68 2.77 -11.48 -0.20
CA PRO A 68 2.21 -11.93 1.08
C PRO A 68 2.56 -13.40 1.34
N ASP A 69 2.55 -14.25 0.31
CA ASP A 69 2.83 -15.68 0.45
C ASP A 69 4.24 -16.00 0.94
N ARG A 70 5.22 -15.15 0.59
CA ARG A 70 6.63 -15.30 0.97
C ARG A 70 6.98 -14.61 2.28
N SER A 71 6.08 -13.83 2.86
CA SER A 71 6.37 -13.09 4.08
C SER A 71 6.40 -14.02 5.29
N VAL A 72 7.48 -13.99 6.06
CA VAL A 72 7.58 -14.71 7.34
C VAL A 72 7.24 -13.77 8.49
N VAL A 73 7.97 -12.66 8.59
CA VAL A 73 7.83 -11.71 9.71
C VAL A 73 6.46 -11.04 9.73
N ASN A 74 5.97 -10.53 8.60
CA ASN A 74 4.65 -9.87 8.60
C ASN A 74 3.53 -10.86 8.88
N LYS A 75 3.61 -12.12 8.44
CA LYS A 75 2.63 -13.15 8.80
C LYS A 75 2.56 -13.37 10.32
N ALA A 76 3.72 -13.45 10.99
CA ALA A 76 3.75 -13.57 12.44
C ALA A 76 3.11 -12.35 13.15
N LEU A 77 3.31 -11.14 12.62
CA LEU A 77 2.65 -9.93 13.12
C LEU A 77 1.13 -9.95 12.86
N TRP A 78 0.70 -10.45 11.70
CA TRP A 78 -0.72 -10.57 11.36
C TRP A 78 -1.44 -11.56 12.26
N GLU A 79 -0.80 -12.65 12.69
CA GLU A 79 -1.39 -13.58 13.66
C GLU A 79 -1.75 -12.89 14.98
N VAL A 80 -0.92 -11.97 15.44
CA VAL A 80 -1.19 -11.16 16.64
C VAL A 80 -2.30 -10.15 16.36
N ALA A 81 -2.23 -9.45 15.23
CA ALA A 81 -3.22 -8.45 14.86
C ALA A 81 -4.63 -9.04 14.67
N GLN A 82 -4.75 -10.25 14.13
CA GLN A 82 -6.01 -10.98 13.95
C GLN A 82 -6.66 -11.38 15.28
N LYS A 83 -5.85 -11.65 16.31
CA LYS A 83 -6.31 -12.08 17.64
C LYS A 83 -6.45 -10.93 18.63
N ALA A 84 -6.11 -9.71 18.23
CA ALA A 84 -6.14 -8.56 19.10
C ALA A 84 -7.59 -8.18 19.44
N GLU A 85 -7.91 -8.15 20.74
CA GLU A 85 -9.21 -7.74 21.24
C GLU A 85 -9.53 -6.29 20.87
N GLY A 86 -10.77 -6.01 20.47
CA GLY A 86 -11.19 -4.67 20.05
C GLY A 86 -10.51 -4.17 18.76
N ALA A 87 -9.81 -5.05 18.03
CA ALA A 87 -9.26 -4.75 16.73
C ALA A 87 -10.03 -5.46 15.61
N TYR A 88 -9.98 -4.85 14.43
CA TYR A 88 -10.52 -5.41 13.21
C TYR A 88 -9.40 -5.42 12.15
N PHE A 89 -8.92 -6.62 11.85
CA PHE A 89 -7.80 -6.85 10.95
C PHE A 89 -8.27 -7.10 9.51
N ARG A 90 -7.63 -6.43 8.55
CA ARG A 90 -7.83 -6.65 7.11
C ARG A 90 -6.48 -6.66 6.40
N ASN A 91 -6.22 -7.70 5.61
CA ASN A 91 -5.11 -7.72 4.66
C ASN A 91 -5.62 -7.25 3.28
N LEU A 92 -5.05 -6.18 2.75
CA LEU A 92 -5.55 -5.53 1.53
C LEU A 92 -5.41 -6.45 0.30
N GLU A 93 -4.31 -7.18 0.17
CA GLU A 93 -4.10 -8.13 -0.93
C GLU A 93 -5.07 -9.32 -0.86
N THR A 94 -5.47 -9.74 0.34
CA THR A 94 -6.48 -10.80 0.52
C THR A 94 -7.87 -10.33 0.10
N VAL A 95 -8.22 -9.07 0.38
CA VAL A 95 -9.54 -8.51 0.07
C VAL A 95 -9.66 -8.11 -1.39
N TYR A 96 -8.63 -7.48 -1.95
CA TYR A 96 -8.66 -6.83 -3.26
C TYR A 96 -7.79 -7.52 -4.32
N GLY A 97 -7.06 -8.59 -3.96
CA GLY A 97 -6.12 -9.25 -4.86
C GLY A 97 -4.98 -8.33 -5.25
N ASP A 98 -4.70 -8.24 -6.56
CA ASP A 98 -3.74 -7.32 -7.17
C ASP A 98 -4.42 -6.05 -7.75
N ASN A 99 -5.73 -5.89 -7.56
CA ASN A 99 -6.48 -4.79 -8.14
C ASN A 99 -6.30 -3.48 -7.37
N LEU A 100 -5.31 -2.69 -7.79
CA LEU A 100 -4.99 -1.37 -7.24
C LEU A 100 -6.04 -0.27 -7.49
N ARG A 101 -7.14 -0.57 -8.18
CA ARG A 101 -8.24 0.38 -8.46
C ARG A 101 -9.61 -0.14 -8.02
N GLY A 102 -9.65 -1.30 -7.38
CA GLY A 102 -10.89 -2.02 -7.05
C GLY A 102 -11.51 -1.67 -5.71
N PHE A 103 -11.02 -0.62 -5.03
CA PHE A 103 -11.45 -0.31 -3.66
C PHE A 103 -12.88 0.22 -3.63
N ASP A 104 -13.72 -0.36 -2.76
CA ASP A 104 -15.01 0.24 -2.43
C ASP A 104 -14.78 1.37 -1.41
N ARG A 105 -14.57 2.58 -1.94
CA ARG A 105 -14.32 3.78 -1.13
C ARG A 105 -15.38 3.98 -0.04
N ALA A 106 -16.65 3.74 -0.36
CA ALA A 106 -17.75 3.99 0.58
C ALA A 106 -17.74 2.95 1.70
N ALA A 107 -17.57 1.66 1.38
CA ALA A 107 -17.47 0.61 2.38
C ALA A 107 -16.25 0.79 3.28
N GLU A 108 -15.08 1.12 2.72
CA GLU A 108 -13.85 1.33 3.48
C GLU A 108 -13.95 2.54 4.42
N ARG A 109 -14.54 3.65 3.97
CA ARG A 109 -14.75 4.83 4.84
C ARG A 109 -15.74 4.59 5.97
N ARG A 110 -16.74 3.72 5.80
CA ARG A 110 -17.65 3.34 6.89
C ARG A 110 -16.90 2.69 8.06
N LEU A 111 -15.82 1.95 7.78
CA LEU A 111 -14.98 1.36 8.84
C LEU A 111 -14.35 2.43 9.72
N TYR A 112 -14.03 3.60 9.16
CA TYR A 112 -13.44 4.70 9.92
C TYR A 112 -14.43 5.29 10.93
N GLN A 113 -15.74 5.19 10.70
CA GLN A 113 -16.72 5.79 11.61
C GLN A 113 -16.75 5.11 12.98
N GLN A 114 -16.37 3.84 13.04
CA GLN A 114 -16.47 3.01 14.25
C GLN A 114 -15.13 2.86 15.00
N MET A 115 -14.05 3.45 14.49
CA MET A 115 -12.71 3.30 15.05
C MET A 115 -12.18 4.59 15.69
N GLU A 116 -11.22 4.43 16.59
CA GLU A 116 -10.43 5.48 17.23
C GLU A 116 -8.97 5.46 16.74
N ARG A 117 -8.48 4.31 16.26
CA ARG A 117 -7.11 4.10 15.79
C ARG A 117 -7.09 3.40 14.43
N LEU A 118 -6.27 3.90 13.51
CA LEU A 118 -5.86 3.23 12.28
C LEU A 118 -4.43 2.72 12.43
N VAL A 119 -4.24 1.41 12.27
CA VAL A 119 -2.92 0.77 12.26
C VAL A 119 -2.57 0.34 10.85
N LEU A 120 -1.38 0.70 10.39
CA LEU A 120 -0.82 0.24 9.11
C LEU A 120 0.31 -0.74 9.40
N ILE A 121 0.19 -1.98 8.91
CA ILE A 121 1.23 -3.02 9.02
C ILE A 121 1.80 -3.32 7.64
N PHE A 122 3.06 -3.00 7.39
CA PHE A 122 3.70 -3.23 6.09
C PHE A 122 5.22 -3.34 6.18
N PRO A 123 5.90 -4.03 5.25
CA PRO A 123 7.35 -3.96 5.14
C PRO A 123 7.79 -2.67 4.45
N ILE A 124 8.90 -2.06 4.88
CA ILE A 124 9.55 -1.00 4.11
C ILE A 124 10.34 -1.63 2.97
N HIS A 125 9.86 -1.42 1.75
CA HIS A 125 10.63 -1.62 0.53
C HIS A 125 10.89 -0.26 -0.09
N TRP A 126 12.16 0.02 -0.43
CA TRP A 126 12.57 1.33 -0.98
C TRP A 126 12.04 2.52 -0.18
N PHE A 127 12.16 2.44 1.15
CA PHE A 127 11.89 3.53 2.10
C PHE A 127 10.44 4.08 2.02
N ASN A 128 9.48 3.24 1.64
CA ASN A 128 8.10 3.69 1.43
C ASN A 128 7.06 2.60 1.77
N LEU A 129 5.79 2.97 1.63
CA LEU A 129 4.62 2.09 1.67
C LEU A 129 4.69 1.03 0.56
N THR A 130 3.91 -0.02 0.74
CA THR A 130 3.64 -0.99 -0.33
C THR A 130 2.77 -0.37 -1.42
N PRO A 131 2.85 -0.88 -2.67
CA PRO A 131 2.02 -0.37 -3.76
C PRO A 131 0.52 -0.41 -3.47
N MET A 132 0.03 -1.50 -2.88
CA MET A 132 -1.38 -1.67 -2.52
C MET A 132 -1.83 -0.66 -1.47
N LEU A 133 -1.04 -0.44 -0.42
CA LEU A 133 -1.38 0.54 0.62
C LEU A 133 -1.36 1.97 0.08
N LYS A 134 -0.39 2.31 -0.78
CA LYS A 134 -0.35 3.62 -1.44
C LYS A 134 -1.55 3.83 -2.37
N ALA A 135 -1.94 2.81 -3.13
CA ALA A 135 -3.13 2.85 -3.98
C ALA A 135 -4.41 2.99 -3.15
N TYR A 136 -4.52 2.25 -2.04
CA TYR A 136 -5.63 2.37 -1.10
C TYR A 136 -5.76 3.79 -0.56
N MET A 137 -4.66 4.43 -0.14
CA MET A 137 -4.71 5.83 0.30
C MET A 137 -5.19 6.75 -0.82
N ASN A 138 -4.66 6.61 -2.04
CA ASN A 138 -5.09 7.42 -3.18
C ASN A 138 -6.57 7.27 -3.50
N GLU A 139 -7.08 6.03 -3.48
CA GLU A 139 -8.45 5.73 -3.89
C GLU A 139 -9.45 5.94 -2.76
N VAL A 140 -9.16 5.54 -1.52
CA VAL A 140 -10.10 5.64 -0.40
C VAL A 140 -10.02 7.02 0.25
N TRP A 141 -8.83 7.58 0.42
CA TRP A 141 -8.71 8.92 0.99
C TRP A 141 -9.01 9.98 -0.07
N GLY A 142 -8.65 9.71 -1.33
CA GLY A 142 -8.96 10.59 -2.45
C GLY A 142 -8.11 11.85 -2.44
N SER A 143 -8.61 12.90 -3.09
CA SER A 143 -7.92 14.19 -3.22
C SER A 143 -7.94 15.06 -1.95
N GLY A 144 -8.67 14.67 -0.92
CA GLY A 144 -8.85 15.46 0.30
C GLY A 144 -8.94 14.60 1.54
N ALA A 145 -8.69 15.19 2.71
CA ALA A 145 -8.75 14.49 3.99
C ALA A 145 -10.14 13.89 4.25
N PRO A 146 -10.27 12.57 4.45
CA PRO A 146 -11.53 11.97 4.90
C PRO A 146 -11.91 12.55 6.27
N PRO A 147 -13.09 13.18 6.42
CA PRO A 147 -13.48 13.80 7.69
C PRO A 147 -13.59 12.78 8.81
N GLU A 148 -13.90 11.52 8.50
CA GLU A 148 -14.02 10.44 9.46
C GLU A 148 -12.71 10.19 10.21
N LEU A 149 -11.55 10.44 9.59
CA LEU A 149 -10.23 10.24 10.18
C LEU A 149 -9.83 11.33 11.19
N ARG A 150 -10.54 12.46 11.23
CA ARG A 150 -10.17 13.58 12.11
C ARG A 150 -10.21 13.16 13.59
N GLY A 151 -9.18 13.52 14.33
CA GLY A 151 -9.05 13.25 15.76
C GLY A 151 -8.64 11.81 16.11
N LYS A 152 -8.49 10.92 15.12
CA LYS A 152 -8.05 9.54 15.34
C LYS A 152 -6.53 9.42 15.47
N GLU A 153 -6.07 8.28 15.97
CA GLU A 153 -4.65 7.94 15.98
C GLU A 153 -4.24 7.20 14.70
N LEU A 154 -3.13 7.61 14.06
CA LEU A 154 -2.43 6.82 13.05
C LEU A 154 -1.21 6.16 13.70
N PHE A 155 -1.20 4.82 13.73
CA PHE A 155 -0.10 4.02 14.24
C PHE A 155 0.51 3.15 13.13
N VAL A 156 1.83 3.16 13.04
CA VAL A 156 2.57 2.43 11.99
C VAL A 156 3.37 1.30 12.62
N VAL A 157 3.22 0.10 12.06
CA VAL A 157 4.03 -1.08 12.37
C VAL A 157 4.77 -1.46 11.10
N THR A 158 6.09 -1.50 11.15
CA THR A 158 6.90 -1.77 9.96
C THR A 158 8.08 -2.69 10.25
N THR A 159 8.58 -3.32 9.20
CA THR A 159 9.75 -4.19 9.22
C THR A 159 10.76 -3.72 8.19
N THR A 160 12.06 -3.73 8.54
CA THR A 160 13.14 -3.38 7.62
C THR A 160 14.14 -4.53 7.50
N ALA A 161 14.75 -4.67 6.33
CA ALA A 161 15.87 -5.59 6.14
C ALA A 161 17.17 -5.03 6.75
N GLY A 162 17.36 -3.71 6.69
CA GLY A 162 18.50 -3.04 7.31
C GLY A 162 18.40 -3.02 8.84
N GLY A 163 19.55 -3.10 9.50
CA GLY A 163 19.69 -2.92 10.94
C GLY A 163 19.36 -1.49 11.40
N GLU A 164 19.13 -1.34 12.70
CA GLU A 164 18.77 -0.05 13.32
C GLU A 164 19.87 1.01 13.15
N ASP A 165 21.14 0.57 13.11
CA ASP A 165 22.32 1.41 12.87
C ASP A 165 22.26 2.17 11.54
N ALA A 166 21.64 1.57 10.51
CA ALA A 166 21.44 2.21 9.21
C ALA A 166 20.48 3.40 9.29
N TYR A 167 19.53 3.39 10.24
CA TYR A 167 18.48 4.39 10.42
C TYR A 167 18.86 5.42 11.49
N SER A 168 19.98 6.11 11.26
CA SER A 168 20.44 7.20 12.12
C SER A 168 21.08 8.31 11.29
N PRO A 169 21.26 9.53 11.85
CA PRO A 169 21.93 10.62 11.15
C PRO A 169 23.37 10.27 10.70
N LYS A 170 24.02 9.33 11.41
CA LYS A 170 25.37 8.84 11.09
C LYS A 170 25.36 7.52 10.31
N GLY A 171 24.19 6.89 10.19
CA GLY A 171 24.01 5.62 9.49
C GLY A 171 24.06 5.81 7.98
N ARG A 172 24.15 4.70 7.25
CA ARG A 172 24.25 4.70 5.78
C ARG A 172 23.11 5.44 5.08
N LEU A 173 21.91 5.45 5.69
CA LEU A 173 20.76 6.14 5.12
C LEU A 173 20.73 7.63 5.49
N SER A 174 21.48 8.04 6.52
CA SER A 174 21.49 9.41 7.05
C SER A 174 20.13 9.93 7.55
N PHE A 175 19.16 9.03 7.74
CA PHE A 175 17.81 9.33 8.23
C PHE A 175 17.39 8.34 9.30
N THR A 176 16.68 8.79 10.32
CA THR A 176 15.98 7.92 11.27
C THR A 176 14.78 7.25 10.63
N ILE A 177 14.25 6.21 11.27
CA ILE A 177 13.02 5.56 10.79
C ILE A 177 11.83 6.52 10.81
N GLU A 178 11.74 7.39 11.81
CA GLU A 178 10.70 8.41 11.91
C GLU A 178 10.81 9.45 10.78
N GLU A 179 12.03 9.79 10.34
CA GLU A 179 12.26 10.66 9.19
C GLU A 179 11.84 10.00 7.87
N VAL A 180 12.18 8.72 7.69
CA VAL A 180 11.70 7.92 6.54
C VAL A 180 10.17 7.86 6.49
N LEU A 181 9.50 7.82 7.65
CA LEU A 181 8.04 7.77 7.76
C LEU A 181 7.37 9.16 7.76
N THR A 182 8.12 10.24 7.51
CA THR A 182 7.55 11.61 7.43
C THR A 182 6.38 11.76 6.46
N PRO A 183 6.27 11.06 5.31
CA PRO A 183 5.09 11.17 4.46
C PRO A 183 3.79 10.71 5.16
N LEU A 184 3.86 9.66 6.00
CA LEU A 184 2.71 9.23 6.80
C LEU A 184 2.40 10.21 7.93
N ARG A 185 3.41 10.81 8.56
CA ARG A 185 3.22 11.88 9.55
C ARG A 185 2.57 13.11 8.92
N ALA A 186 3.00 13.51 7.73
CA ALA A 186 2.37 14.59 6.97
C ALA A 186 0.91 14.25 6.62
N SER A 187 0.65 13.00 6.23
CA SER A 187 -0.70 12.52 5.93
C SER A 187 -1.60 12.53 7.17
N ALA A 188 -1.08 12.15 8.35
CA ALA A 188 -1.79 12.27 9.62
C ALA A 188 -2.13 13.72 9.95
N ASN A 189 -1.16 14.63 9.84
CA ASN A 189 -1.38 16.05 10.09
C ASN A 189 -2.45 16.63 9.15
N TYR A 190 -2.38 16.30 7.86
CA TYR A 190 -3.34 16.77 6.86
C TYR A 190 -4.77 16.26 7.12
N THR A 191 -4.90 15.03 7.61
CA THR A 191 -6.20 14.42 7.96
C THR A 191 -6.69 14.80 9.35
N GLY A 192 -5.89 15.52 10.14
CA GLY A 192 -6.19 15.83 11.53
C GLY A 192 -6.08 14.62 12.47
N MET A 193 -5.37 13.57 12.07
CA MET A 193 -4.99 12.45 12.93
C MET A 193 -3.78 12.80 13.81
N LYS A 194 -3.65 12.10 14.93
CA LYS A 194 -2.45 12.10 15.77
C LYS A 194 -1.50 11.01 15.30
N PHE A 195 -0.30 11.37 14.87
CA PHE A 195 0.71 10.40 14.48
C PHE A 195 1.39 9.79 15.71
N ALA A 196 1.15 8.52 15.98
CA ALA A 196 1.76 7.82 17.10
C ALA A 196 3.22 7.42 16.82
N LYS A 197 4.02 7.22 17.87
CA LYS A 197 5.38 6.67 17.73
C LYS A 197 5.30 5.33 16.97
N PRO A 198 5.97 5.20 15.80
CA PRO A 198 6.00 3.95 15.04
C PRO A 198 6.62 2.81 15.83
N LEU A 199 6.22 1.58 15.51
CA LEU A 199 6.87 0.36 15.95
C LEU A 199 7.61 -0.24 14.75
N CYS A 200 8.93 -0.18 14.78
CA CYS A 200 9.79 -0.71 13.72
C CYS A 200 10.57 -1.93 14.21
N PHE A 201 10.58 -2.99 13.43
CA PHE A 201 11.43 -4.15 13.63
C PHE A 201 12.57 -4.13 12.62
N PHE A 202 13.77 -3.81 13.11
CA PHE A 202 14.98 -3.73 12.30
C PHE A 202 15.65 -5.09 12.12
N ALA A 203 16.46 -5.22 11.05
CA ALA A 203 17.12 -6.48 10.68
C ALA A 203 16.15 -7.68 10.78
N ALA A 204 14.94 -7.50 10.24
CA ALA A 204 13.82 -8.39 10.49
C ALA A 204 14.16 -9.82 10.04
N SER A 205 14.13 -10.76 10.99
CA SER A 205 14.52 -12.15 10.80
C SER A 205 13.35 -13.10 11.03
N GLY A 206 13.35 -14.22 10.28
CA GLY A 206 12.43 -15.34 10.50
C GLY A 206 12.81 -16.26 11.66
N ASP A 207 13.86 -15.94 12.42
CA ASP A 207 14.26 -16.70 13.60
C ASP A 207 13.13 -16.78 14.65
N ALA A 208 12.90 -17.96 15.21
CA ALA A 208 11.77 -18.21 16.10
C ALA A 208 11.79 -17.36 17.38
N ASN A 209 12.97 -17.05 17.94
CA ASN A 209 13.07 -16.19 19.12
C ASN A 209 12.76 -14.73 18.75
N ALA A 210 13.29 -14.27 17.61
CA ALA A 210 13.02 -12.94 17.08
C ALA A 210 11.52 -12.74 16.81
N LEU A 211 10.88 -13.70 16.13
CA LEU A 211 9.43 -13.67 15.85
C LEU A 211 8.60 -13.54 17.13
N ARG A 212 8.91 -14.33 18.17
CA ARG A 212 8.21 -14.21 19.46
C ARG A 212 8.38 -12.83 20.08
N GLY A 213 9.58 -12.26 20.03
CA GLY A 213 9.83 -10.89 20.48
C GLY A 213 8.99 -9.86 19.72
N TYR A 214 8.93 -9.97 18.39
CA TYR A 214 8.11 -9.08 17.56
C TYR A 214 6.62 -9.18 17.89
N GLN A 215 6.12 -10.41 18.06
CA GLN A 215 4.74 -10.68 18.42
C GLN A 215 4.38 -10.10 19.79
N GLN A 216 5.25 -10.27 20.79
CA GLN A 216 5.06 -9.71 22.13
C GLN A 216 5.05 -8.18 22.12
N ALA A 217 5.98 -7.56 21.38
CA ALA A 217 6.05 -6.10 21.25
C ALA A 217 4.79 -5.53 20.59
N LEU A 218 4.32 -6.15 19.50
CA LEU A 218 3.09 -5.73 18.84
C LEU A 218 1.86 -5.91 19.75
N ALA A 219 1.74 -7.06 20.43
CA ALA A 219 0.64 -7.34 21.35
C ALA A 219 0.62 -6.33 22.53
N ALA A 220 1.79 -5.99 23.08
CA ALA A 220 1.90 -4.96 24.11
C ALA A 220 1.40 -3.61 23.59
N ARG A 221 1.85 -3.19 22.41
CA ARG A 221 1.51 -1.89 21.83
C ARG A 221 0.05 -1.78 21.43
N LEU A 222 -0.58 -2.86 20.95
CA LEU A 222 -2.01 -2.88 20.60
C LEU A 222 -2.93 -2.80 21.83
N ARG A 223 -2.49 -3.25 23.01
CA ARG A 223 -3.25 -3.12 24.27
C ARG A 223 -3.25 -1.70 24.85
N GLU A 224 -2.31 -0.85 24.45
CA GLU A 224 -2.32 0.55 24.87
C GLU A 224 -3.53 1.27 24.22
N PRO A 225 -4.27 2.10 24.97
CA PRO A 225 -5.36 2.88 24.39
C PRO A 225 -4.85 3.86 23.32
N PRO A 226 -5.67 4.20 22.30
CA PRO A 226 -5.36 5.29 21.36
C PRO A 226 -5.13 6.62 22.11
N ARG A 227 -4.11 7.38 21.70
CA ARG A 227 -3.75 8.66 22.35
C ARG A 227 -4.39 9.88 21.70
#